data_AF-A0A095YSJ8-F1
#
_entry.id   AF-A0A095YSJ8-F1
#
_cell.length_a   1.000
_cell.length_b   1.000
_cell.length_c   1.000
_cell.angle_alpha   90.00
_cell.angle_beta   90.00
_cell.angle_gamma   90.00
#
_symmetry.space_group_name_H-M   'P 1'
#
loop_
_entity.id
_entity.type
_entity.pdbx_description
1 polymer ?
#
loop_
_entity_poly.entity_id
_entity_poly.type
_entity_poly.pdbx_seq_one_letter_code
_entity_poly.pdbx_strand_id
1 'polypeptide(L)' 'MRLLLLIIIALIALVLVNRALSNARRTIQAKQAEERAQATKSIPMAQCSHCGVHIPENEAVHYKNKTWCSLEHAKTADKV' A
#
# COMPACT_ATOMS: atom_id res chain seq x y z
N MET A 1 31.11 3.83 42.93
CA MET A 1 31.74 3.96 41.59
C MET A 1 31.79 2.66 40.79
N ARG A 2 32.15 1.50 41.36
CA ARG A 2 32.19 0.20 40.66
C ARG A 2 30.82 -0.29 40.14
N LEU A 3 29.74 -0.12 40.93
CA LEU A 3 28.38 -0.52 40.54
C LEU A 3 27.81 0.30 39.36
N LEU A 4 28.13 1.60 39.29
CA LEU A 4 27.69 2.46 38.19
C LEU A 4 28.28 2.02 36.85
N LEU A 5 29.56 1.64 36.84
CA LEU A 5 30.22 1.10 35.65
C LEU A 5 29.57 -0.20 35.18
N LEU A 6 29.23 -1.11 36.09
CA LEU A 6 28.56 -2.36 35.74
C LEU A 6 27.16 -2.13 35.15
N ILE A 7 26.40 -1.17 35.70
CA ILE A 7 25.08 -0.80 35.19
C ILE A 7 25.18 -0.20 33.78
N ILE A 8 26.16 0.67 33.54
CA ILE A 8 26.40 1.27 32.22
C ILE A 8 26.74 0.20 31.18
N ILE A 9 27.64 -0.73 31.52
CA ILE A 9 28.02 -1.84 30.62
C ILE A 9 26.81 -2.73 30.32
N ALA A 10 25.99 -3.06 31.33
CA ALA A 10 24.79 -3.87 31.15
C ALA A 10 23.75 -3.18 30.25
N LEU A 11 23.55 -1.87 30.40
CA LEU A 11 22.65 -1.08 29.55
C LEU A 11 23.13 -1.06 28.09
N ILE A 12 24.43 -0.86 27.86
CA ILE A 12 25.00 -0.86 26.50
C ILE A 12 24.81 -2.23 25.84
N ALA A 13 25.10 -3.32 26.55
CA ALA A 13 24.89 -4.67 26.04
C ALA A 13 23.42 -4.93 25.67
N LEU A 14 22.48 -4.50 26.53
CA LEU A 14 21.05 -4.68 26.30
C LEU A 14 20.55 -3.89 25.08
N VAL A 15 21.03 -2.66 24.88
CA VAL A 15 20.69 -1.84 23.70
C VAL A 15 21.21 -2.46 22.41
N LEU A 16 22.44 -3.00 22.42
CA LEU A 16 23.03 -3.64 21.23
C LEU A 16 22.26 -4.90 20.82
N VAL A 17 21.90 -5.75 21.80
CA VAL A 17 21.09 -6.95 21.56
C VAL A 17 19.72 -6.59 21.01
N ASN A 18 19.03 -5.61 21.61
CA ASN A 18 17.73 -5.16 21.14
C ASN A 18 17.79 -4.54 19.74
N ARG A 19 18.83 -3.77 19.40
CA ARG A 19 19.02 -3.24 18.04
C ARG A 19 19.25 -4.37 17.04
N ALA A 20 20.09 -5.34 17.36
CA ALA A 20 20.36 -6.50 16.50
C ALA A 20 19.09 -7.31 16.22
N LEU A 21 18.30 -7.63 17.26
CA LEU A 21 17.01 -8.31 17.09
C LEU A 21 16.00 -7.47 16.31
N SER A 22 15.93 -6.16 16.55
CA SER A 22 15.01 -5.27 15.83
C SER A 22 15.33 -5.16 14.34
N ASN A 23 16.62 -5.18 13.97
CA ASN A 23 17.05 -5.12 12.58
C ASN A 23 16.67 -6.40 11.82
N ALA A 24 16.81 -7.56 12.47
CA ALA A 24 16.36 -8.85 11.92
C ALA A 24 14.84 -8.93 11.74
N ARG A 25 14.05 -8.27 12.60
CA ARG A 25 12.59 -8.18 12.43
C ARG A 25 12.19 -7.21 11.32
N ARG A 26 12.94 -6.12 11.12
CA ARG A 26 12.69 -5.13 10.06
C ARG A 26 12.87 -5.70 8.66
N THR A 27 13.83 -6.61 8.45
CA THR A 27 14.02 -7.26 7.14
C THR A 27 12.86 -8.20 6.78
N ILE A 28 12.31 -8.91 7.77
CA ILE A 28 11.13 -9.77 7.56
C ILE A 28 9.86 -8.94 7.36
N GLN A 29 9.67 -7.85 8.12
CA GLN A 29 8.55 -6.93 7.92
C GLN A 29 8.61 -6.18 6.59
N ALA A 30 9.81 -5.78 6.13
CA ALA A 30 9.98 -5.15 4.82
C ALA A 30 9.60 -6.10 3.68
N LYS A 31 10.01 -7.37 3.76
CA LYS A 31 9.57 -8.39 2.79
C LYS A 31 8.06 -8.63 2.83
N GLN A 32 7.46 -8.72 4.02
CA GLN A 32 5.99 -8.88 4.13
C GLN A 32 5.21 -7.64 3.67
N ALA A 33 5.75 -6.43 3.84
CA ALA A 33 5.15 -5.20 3.34
C ALA A 33 5.22 -5.13 1.81
N GLU A 34 6.32 -5.57 1.20
CA GLU A 34 6.50 -5.64 -0.24
C GLU A 34 5.62 -6.75 -0.87
N GLU A 35 5.49 -7.90 -0.21
CA GLU A 35 4.61 -8.99 -0.65
C GLU A 35 3.12 -8.62 -0.49
N ARG A 36 2.75 -7.88 0.56
CA ARG A 36 1.40 -7.31 0.70
C ARG A 36 1.11 -6.20 -0.31
N ALA A 37 2.10 -5.41 -0.68
CA ALA A 37 2.00 -4.40 -1.75
C ALA A 37 1.85 -5.06 -3.13
N GLN A 38 2.45 -6.24 -3.37
CA GLN A 38 2.22 -7.03 -4.58
C GLN A 38 0.89 -7.78 -4.58
N ALA A 39 0.42 -8.27 -3.43
CA ALA A 39 -0.87 -8.93 -3.30
C ALA A 39 -2.06 -7.96 -3.40
N THR A 40 -1.86 -6.70 -3.02
CA THR A 40 -2.81 -5.61 -3.26
C THR A 40 -2.37 -4.88 -4.53
N LYS A 41 -2.55 -5.50 -5.70
CA LYS A 41 -2.68 -4.71 -6.93
C LYS A 41 -3.87 -3.77 -6.70
N SER A 42 -3.59 -2.56 -6.26
CA SER A 42 -4.56 -1.48 -6.22
C SER A 42 -5.03 -1.27 -7.65
N ILE A 43 -6.17 -1.85 -8.00
CA ILE A 43 -6.76 -1.66 -9.31
C ILE A 43 -7.07 -0.16 -9.40
N PRO A 44 -6.55 0.55 -10.42
CA PRO A 44 -6.83 1.97 -10.57
C PRO A 44 -8.35 2.17 -10.59
N MET A 45 -8.85 3.13 -9.82
CA MET A 45 -10.26 3.46 -9.81
C MET A 45 -10.50 4.55 -10.85
N ALA A 46 -11.34 4.26 -11.84
CA ALA A 46 -11.75 5.22 -12.83
C ALA A 46 -13.10 5.84 -12.42
N GLN A 47 -13.29 7.12 -12.71
CA GLN A 47 -14.56 7.80 -12.49
C GLN A 47 -15.40 7.78 -13.78
N CYS A 48 -16.66 7.37 -13.66
CA CYS A 48 -17.60 7.44 -14.78
C CYS A 48 -17.90 8.89 -15.15
N SER A 49 -17.67 9.26 -16.42
CA SER A 49 -17.93 10.62 -16.93
C SER A 49 -19.42 11.03 -17.00
N HIS A 50 -20.36 10.09 -16.86
CA HIS A 50 -21.80 10.35 -16.90
C HIS A 50 -22.44 10.42 -15.51
N CYS A 51 -22.04 9.54 -14.59
CA CYS A 51 -22.67 9.39 -13.27
C CYS A 51 -21.78 9.82 -12.09
N GLY A 52 -20.47 10.02 -12.32
CA GLY A 52 -19.53 10.37 -11.26
C GLY A 52 -19.15 9.24 -10.31
N VAL A 53 -19.70 8.02 -10.51
CA VAL A 53 -19.38 6.82 -9.73
C VAL A 53 -17.94 6.36 -9.98
N HIS A 54 -17.25 5.96 -8.91
CA HIS A 54 -15.93 5.34 -8.96
C HIS A 54 -16.07 3.83 -9.14
N ILE A 55 -15.47 3.29 -10.18
CA ILE A 55 -15.49 1.86 -10.52
C ILE A 55 -14.05 1.39 -10.77
N PRO A 56 -13.67 0.17 -10.38
CA PRO A 56 -12.36 -0.37 -10.72
C PRO A 56 -12.17 -0.42 -12.23
N GLU A 57 -10.98 -0.04 -12.71
CA GLU A 57 -10.64 -0.01 -14.15
C GLU A 57 -10.89 -1.35 -14.85
N ASN A 58 -10.75 -2.47 -14.14
CA ASN A 58 -11.08 -3.80 -14.66
C ASN A 58 -12.55 -3.99 -15.07
N GLU A 59 -13.48 -3.26 -14.45
CA GLU A 59 -14.91 -3.29 -14.77
C GLU A 59 -15.35 -2.07 -15.57
N ALA A 60 -14.43 -1.14 -15.82
CA ALA A 60 -14.73 0.12 -16.46
C ALA A 60 -14.72 -0.05 -17.98
N VAL A 61 -15.78 0.42 -18.63
CA VAL A 61 -15.86 0.41 -20.09
C VAL A 61 -15.09 1.62 -20.61
N HIS A 62 -14.12 1.40 -21.51
CA HIS A 62 -13.43 2.45 -22.23
C HIS A 62 -14.00 2.60 -23.64
N TYR A 63 -14.32 3.83 -24.00
CA TYR A 63 -14.95 4.27 -25.25
C TYR A 63 -14.47 5.72 -25.49
N LYS A 64 -14.40 6.25 -26.72
CA LYS A 64 -14.03 7.66 -27.04
C LYS A 64 -13.09 8.40 -26.04
N ASN A 65 -12.01 7.76 -25.60
CA ASN A 65 -11.03 8.30 -24.64
C ASN A 65 -11.55 8.70 -23.22
N LYS A 66 -12.73 8.22 -22.80
CA LYS A 66 -13.25 8.39 -21.42
C LYS A 66 -13.52 7.03 -20.79
N THR A 67 -14.08 7.04 -19.58
CA THR A 67 -14.42 5.81 -18.85
C THR A 67 -15.87 5.86 -18.35
N TRP A 68 -16.57 4.73 -18.47
CA TRP A 68 -17.97 4.57 -18.06
C TRP A 68 -18.16 3.33 -17.21
N CYS A 69 -19.15 3.36 -16.31
CA CYS A 69 -19.50 2.21 -15.48
C CYS A 69 -20.35 1.15 -16.21
N SER A 70 -20.89 1.46 -17.39
CA SER A 70 -21.70 0.54 -18.19
C SER A 70 -21.76 1.00 -19.66
N LEU A 71 -22.02 0.06 -20.57
CA LEU A 71 -22.26 0.32 -21.99
C LEU A 71 -23.45 1.27 -22.22
N GLU A 72 -24.47 1.21 -21.36
CA GLU A 72 -25.63 2.10 -21.43
C GLU A 72 -25.21 3.56 -21.29
N HIS A 73 -24.29 3.87 -20.38
CA HIS A 73 -23.78 5.22 -20.18
C HIS A 73 -22.82 5.66 -21.28
N ALA A 74 -22.04 4.75 -21.85
CA ALA A 74 -21.24 5.04 -23.02
C ALA A 74 -22.11 5.42 -24.22
N LYS A 75 -23.23 4.71 -24.43
CA LYS A 75 -24.18 4.96 -25.52
C LYS A 75 -24.98 6.25 -25.33
N THR A 76 -25.37 6.58 -24.10
CA THR A 76 -26.01 7.88 -23.79
C THR A 76 -25.05 9.04 -24.04
N ALA A 77 -23.76 8.88 -23.73
CA ALA A 77 -22.74 9.90 -23.99
C ALA A 77 -22.42 10.07 -25.50
N ASP A 78 -22.65 9.04 -26.32
CA ASP A 78 -22.50 9.09 -27.77
C ASP A 78 -23.63 9.84 -28.48
N LYS A 79 -24.79 9.96 -27.83
CA LYS A 79 -26.01 10.57 -28.38
C LYS A 79 -26.04 12.10 -28.34
N VAL A 80 -24.91 12.76 -28.09
CA VAL A 80 -24.77 14.22 -28.02
C VAL A 80 -24.12 14.76 -29.28
#